data_AF-A0A2V9JX62-F1
#
_entry.id   AF-A0A2V9JX62-F1
#
_cell.length_a   1.000
_cell.length_b   1.000
_cell.length_c   1.000
_cell.angle_alpha   90.00
_cell.angle_beta   90.00
_cell.angle_gamma   90.00
#
_symmetry.space_group_name_H-M   'P 1'
#
loop_
_entity.id
_entity.type
_entity.pdbx_description
1 polymer ?
#
loop_
_entity_poly.entity_id
_entity_poly.type
_entity_poly.pdbx_seq_one_letter_code
_entity_poly.pdbx_strand_id
1 'polypeptide(L)'
;MFTDHVEVHSPDKPKTVKRYGKVLKHFERILGRKRFVEAITRADIDDFKTTRGKETSEQHKGRPITPRTINFEVSVLRTFFYFLINERGLSLTNPCARYKLLKDPRTKGRSKPPTYSRDEIERLFKTSDDFERAILSTLLYTGLREQ
;
A
#
# COMPACT_ATOMS: atom_id res chain seq x y z
N MET A 1 -15.88 13.25 -4.92
CA MET A 1 -15.53 12.18 -3.97
C MET A 1 -14.04 12.27 -3.59
N PHE A 2 -13.55 11.50 -2.62
CA PHE A 2 -12.13 11.55 -2.20
C PHE A 2 -11.14 11.16 -3.31
N THR A 3 -11.47 10.12 -4.10
CA THR A 3 -10.63 9.68 -5.22
C THR A 3 -10.51 10.74 -6.29
N ASP A 4 -11.59 11.48 -6.59
CA ASP A 4 -11.58 12.58 -7.57
C ASP A 4 -10.70 13.72 -7.07
N HIS A 5 -10.75 14.02 -5.76
CA HIS A 5 -9.85 15.00 -5.15
C HIS A 5 -8.39 14.58 -5.30
N VAL A 6 -8.06 13.31 -5.09
CA VAL A 6 -6.71 12.77 -5.29
C VAL A 6 -6.29 12.83 -6.75
N GLU A 7 -7.21 12.54 -7.68
CA GLU A 7 -6.96 12.59 -9.12
C GLU A 7 -6.66 14.02 -9.60
N VAL A 8 -7.43 15.01 -9.14
CA VAL A 8 -7.19 16.44 -9.46
C VAL A 8 -5.84 16.92 -8.94
N HIS A 9 -5.42 16.48 -7.75
CA HIS A 9 -4.16 16.92 -7.14
C HIS A 9 -2.95 16.06 -7.51
N SER A 10 -3.14 14.94 -8.23
CA SER A 10 -2.07 14.03 -8.67
C SER A 10 -2.45 13.32 -9.98
N PRO A 11 -2.70 14.07 -11.07
CA PRO A 11 -3.19 13.51 -12.32
C PRO A 11 -2.16 12.58 -12.99
N ASP A 12 -0.88 12.78 -12.71
CA ASP A 12 0.25 11.97 -13.16
C ASP A 12 0.35 10.59 -12.47
N LYS A 13 -0.53 10.30 -11.50
CA LYS A 13 -0.45 9.08 -10.65
C LYS A 13 -1.74 8.25 -10.65
N PRO A 14 -2.19 7.74 -11.82
CA PRO A 14 -3.42 6.95 -11.91
C PRO A 14 -3.37 5.63 -11.11
N LYS A 15 -2.17 5.04 -10.97
CA LYS A 15 -1.96 3.85 -10.11
C LYS A 15 -2.27 4.17 -8.63
N THR A 16 -2.04 5.40 -8.16
CA THR A 16 -2.34 5.83 -6.78
C THR A 16 -3.85 5.91 -6.55
N VAL A 17 -4.59 6.53 -7.46
CA VAL A 17 -6.06 6.64 -7.40
C VAL A 17 -6.68 5.24 -7.32
N LYS A 18 -6.26 4.32 -8.19
CA LYS A 18 -6.71 2.91 -8.17
C LYS A 18 -6.43 2.23 -6.83
N ARG A 19 -5.22 2.42 -6.26
CA ARG A 19 -4.86 1.84 -4.96
C ARG A 19 -5.71 2.43 -3.84
N TYR A 20 -5.93 3.74 -3.82
CA TYR A 20 -6.72 4.40 -2.79
C TYR A 20 -8.19 3.98 -2.85
N GLY A 21 -8.75 3.87 -4.06
CA GLY A 21 -10.09 3.30 -4.27
C GLY A 21 -10.22 1.89 -3.70
N LYS A 22 -9.21 1.02 -3.86
CA LYS A 22 -9.21 -0.31 -3.21
C LYS A 22 -9.22 -0.21 -1.69
N VAL A 23 -8.44 0.69 -1.11
CA VAL A 23 -8.44 0.90 0.36
C VAL A 23 -9.83 1.33 0.84
N LEU A 24 -10.48 2.27 0.13
CA LEU A 24 -11.83 2.71 0.48
C LEU A 24 -12.86 1.58 0.40
N LYS A 25 -12.77 0.71 -0.61
CA LYS A 25 -13.64 -0.49 -0.70
C LYS A 25 -13.45 -1.44 0.49
N HIS A 26 -12.20 -1.66 0.92
CA HIS A 26 -11.93 -2.48 2.11
C HIS A 26 -12.52 -1.84 3.37
N PHE A 27 -12.37 -0.52 3.50
CA PHE A 27 -12.90 0.25 4.62
C PHE A 27 -14.43 0.21 4.66
N GLU A 28 -15.10 0.47 3.53
CA GLU A 28 -16.56 0.39 3.41
C GLU A 28 -17.06 -1.02 3.75
N ARG A 29 -16.43 -2.07 3.21
CA ARG A 29 -16.82 -3.46 3.51
C ARG A 29 -16.75 -3.79 5.00
N ILE A 30 -15.75 -3.27 5.72
CA ILE A 30 -15.49 -3.64 7.12
C ILE A 30 -16.24 -2.71 8.10
N LEU A 31 -16.23 -1.40 7.83
CA LEU A 31 -16.74 -0.37 8.73
C LEU A 31 -18.02 0.32 8.22
N GLY A 32 -18.44 0.06 6.99
CA GLY A 32 -19.63 0.69 6.37
C GLY A 32 -20.96 0.32 7.03
N ARG A 33 -20.98 -0.67 7.93
CA ARG A 33 -22.12 -0.91 8.82
C ARG A 33 -22.41 0.28 9.76
N LYS A 34 -21.42 1.15 9.99
CA LYS A 34 -21.63 2.41 10.70
C LYS A 34 -22.25 3.41 9.73
N ARG A 35 -23.47 3.84 10.05
CA ARG A 35 -24.26 4.78 9.24
C ARG A 35 -23.56 6.12 9.00
N PHE A 36 -22.70 6.55 9.93
CA PHE A 36 -22.03 7.85 9.91
C PHE A 36 -20.52 7.68 10.10
N VAL A 37 -19.74 8.45 9.34
CA VAL A 37 -18.27 8.42 9.39
C VAL A 37 -17.72 9.02 10.67
N GLU A 38 -18.47 9.92 11.29
CA GLU A 38 -18.20 10.58 12.57
C GLU A 38 -18.29 9.59 13.74
N ALA A 39 -19.07 8.52 13.59
CA ALA A 39 -19.18 7.46 14.58
C ALA A 39 -17.98 6.48 14.56
N ILE A 40 -17.04 6.68 13.63
CA ILE A 40 -15.84 5.85 13.51
C ILE A 40 -14.79 6.35 14.50
N THR A 41 -14.46 5.49 15.44
CA THR A 41 -13.53 5.73 16.53
C THR A 41 -12.18 5.08 16.24
N ARG A 42 -11.20 5.34 17.11
CA ARG A 42 -9.90 4.65 17.07
C ARG A 42 -10.04 3.14 17.25
N ALA A 43 -10.98 2.68 18.09
CA ALA A 43 -11.21 1.25 18.31
C ALA A 43 -11.63 0.56 17.01
N ASP A 44 -12.49 1.21 16.21
CA ASP A 44 -12.90 0.68 14.91
C ASP A 44 -11.73 0.55 13.92
N ILE A 45 -10.75 1.45 13.99
CA ILE A 45 -9.54 1.36 13.17
C ILE A 45 -8.66 0.18 13.62
N ASP A 46 -8.62 -0.13 14.92
CA ASP A 46 -7.91 -1.32 15.42
C ASP A 46 -8.66 -2.62 15.06
N ASP A 47 -10.00 -2.60 15.04
CA ASP A 47 -10.83 -3.69 14.49
C ASP A 47 -10.61 -3.87 13.00
N PHE A 48 -10.50 -2.78 12.23
CA PHE A 48 -10.16 -2.80 10.82
C PHE A 48 -8.81 -3.48 10.59
N LYS A 49 -7.76 -3.10 11.35
CA LYS A 49 -6.44 -3.74 11.27
C LYS A 49 -6.52 -5.23 11.57
N THR A 50 -7.27 -5.60 12.61
CA THR A 50 -7.43 -6.99 13.05
C THR A 50 -8.15 -7.82 11.98
N THR A 51 -9.21 -7.27 11.39
CA THR A 51 -9.99 -7.92 10.33
C THR A 51 -9.14 -8.10 9.08
N ARG A 52 -8.48 -7.04 8.61
CA ARG A 52 -7.56 -7.10 7.45
C ARG A 52 -6.39 -8.05 7.68
N GLY A 53 -5.89 -8.16 8.91
CA GLY A 53 -4.81 -9.08 9.27
C GLY A 53 -5.18 -10.56 9.16
N LYS A 54 -6.47 -10.90 9.18
CA LYS A 54 -6.97 -12.27 8.99
C LYS A 54 -7.21 -12.62 7.52
N GLU A 55 -7.20 -11.62 6.64
CA GLU A 55 -7.49 -11.81 5.22
C GLU A 55 -6.23 -12.18 4.42
N THR A 56 -6.45 -12.69 3.21
CA THR A 56 -5.37 -13.03 2.27
C THR A 56 -5.29 -12.02 1.13
N SER A 57 -4.12 -11.94 0.50
CA SER A 57 -3.88 -11.03 -0.62
C SER A 57 -4.63 -11.51 -1.87
N GLU A 58 -5.43 -10.62 -2.47
CA GLU A 58 -6.05 -10.86 -3.77
C GLU A 58 -5.01 -11.05 -4.89
N GLN A 59 -3.91 -10.28 -4.82
CA GLN A 59 -2.83 -10.32 -5.80
C GLN A 59 -1.95 -11.57 -5.66
N HIS A 60 -1.77 -12.04 -4.43
CA HIS A 60 -0.98 -13.23 -4.12
C HIS A 60 -1.84 -14.23 -3.35
N LYS A 61 -2.66 -14.98 -4.08
CA LYS A 61 -3.60 -15.97 -3.50
C LYS A 61 -2.91 -16.87 -2.47
N GLY A 62 -3.57 -17.06 -1.34
CA GLY A 62 -3.06 -17.87 -0.22
C GLY A 62 -2.00 -17.19 0.65
N ARG A 63 -1.48 -16.00 0.29
CA ARG A 63 -0.55 -15.26 1.16
C ARG A 63 -1.32 -14.36 2.13
N PRO A 64 -1.03 -14.41 3.44
CA PRO A 64 -1.57 -13.46 4.40
C PRO A 64 -1.17 -12.03 4.04
N ILE A 65 -2.04 -11.07 4.35
CA ILE A 65 -1.73 -9.66 4.16
C ILE A 65 -0.64 -9.23 5.12
N THR A 66 0.36 -8.53 4.60
CA THR A 66 1.49 -8.08 5.42
C THR A 66 1.10 -6.89 6.30
N PRO A 67 1.72 -6.74 7.49
CA PRO A 67 1.56 -5.55 8.32
C PRO A 67 1.88 -4.25 7.58
N ARG A 68 2.84 -4.29 6.63
CA ARG A 68 3.19 -3.15 5.77
C ARG A 68 2.01 -2.70 4.91
N THR A 69 1.27 -3.64 4.31
CA THR A 69 0.07 -3.34 3.51
C THR A 69 -1.00 -2.69 4.38
N ILE A 70 -1.27 -3.23 5.57
CA ILE A 70 -2.27 -2.69 6.49
C ILE A 70 -1.87 -1.28 6.95
N ASN A 71 -0.60 -1.06 7.28
CA ASN A 71 -0.09 0.26 7.68
C ASN A 71 -0.23 1.29 6.55
N PHE A 72 -0.03 0.88 5.28
CA PHE A 72 -0.31 1.72 4.11
C PHE A 72 -1.80 2.05 4.02
N GLU A 73 -2.68 1.06 4.14
CA GLU A 73 -4.13 1.27 4.13
C GLU A 73 -4.57 2.28 5.20
N VAL A 74 -4.08 2.14 6.44
CA VAL A 74 -4.39 3.09 7.52
C VAL A 74 -3.84 4.49 7.24
N SER A 75 -2.70 4.63 6.57
CA SER A 75 -2.19 5.94 6.14
C SER A 75 -3.09 6.61 5.10
N VAL A 76 -3.66 5.82 4.18
CA VAL A 76 -4.64 6.32 3.21
C VAL A 76 -5.92 6.75 3.93
N LEU A 77 -6.43 5.94 4.87
CA LEU A 77 -7.60 6.30 5.67
C LEU A 77 -7.37 7.56 6.49
N ARG A 78 -6.18 7.75 7.06
CA ARG A 78 -5.81 9.00 7.73
C ARG A 78 -5.94 10.20 6.79
N THR A 79 -5.47 10.07 5.55
CA THR A 79 -5.58 11.12 4.54
C THR A 79 -7.03 11.38 4.16
N PHE A 80 -7.83 10.31 4.02
CA PHE A 80 -9.28 10.40 3.77
C PHE A 80 -10.00 11.17 4.89
N PHE A 81 -9.74 10.86 6.17
CA PHE A 81 -10.35 11.60 7.27
C PHE A 81 -9.90 13.07 7.33
N TYR A 82 -8.66 13.38 6.97
CA TYR A 82 -8.25 14.79 6.84
C TYR A 82 -8.93 15.50 5.68
N PHE A 83 -9.16 14.82 4.55
CA PHE A 83 -9.98 15.35 3.48
C PHE A 83 -11.41 15.65 3.94
N LEU A 84 -12.03 14.74 4.71
CA LEU A 84 -13.36 14.97 5.28
C LEU A 84 -13.40 16.19 6.21
N ILE A 85 -12.39 16.37 7.05
CA ILE A 85 -12.31 17.50 7.97
C ILE A 85 -12.09 18.81 7.21
N ASN A 86 -11.07 18.86 6.34
CA ASN A 86 -10.60 20.10 5.73
C ASN A 86 -11.43 20.52 4.51
N GLU A 87 -11.76 19.56 3.63
CA GLU A 87 -12.43 19.86 2.35
C GLU A 87 -13.95 19.73 2.44
N ARG A 88 -14.46 19.00 3.45
CA ARG A 88 -15.90 18.80 3.67
C ARG A 88 -16.43 19.45 4.94
N GLY A 89 -15.56 20.07 5.73
CA GLY A 89 -15.94 20.81 6.94
C GLY A 89 -16.56 19.94 8.03
N LEU A 90 -16.29 18.63 8.02
CA LEU A 90 -16.86 17.72 9.02
C LEU A 90 -16.18 17.91 10.37
N SER A 91 -16.97 18.20 11.40
CA SER A 91 -16.50 18.34 12.78
C SER A 91 -16.26 16.96 13.42
N LEU A 92 -15.16 16.31 13.06
CA LEU A 92 -14.72 15.05 13.65
C LEU A 92 -13.22 15.06 13.94
N THR A 93 -12.81 14.28 14.96
CA THR A 93 -11.38 14.04 15.21
C THR A 93 -10.92 12.86 14.36
N ASN A 94 -9.82 13.01 13.62
CA ASN A 94 -9.31 11.94 12.76
C ASN A 94 -8.93 10.70 13.59
N PRO A 95 -9.66 9.56 13.45
CA PRO A 95 -9.44 8.37 14.27
C PRO A 95 -8.10 7.67 13.94
N CYS A 96 -7.51 8.00 12.79
CA CYS A 96 -6.21 7.51 12.35
C CYS A 96 -5.05 8.49 12.64
N ALA A 97 -5.26 9.62 13.33
CA ALA A 97 -4.19 10.61 13.52
C ALA A 97 -2.96 10.05 14.27
N ARG A 98 -3.20 9.27 15.33
CA ARG A 98 -2.16 8.72 16.24
C ARG A 98 -2.21 7.18 16.31
N TYR A 99 -2.30 6.52 15.16
CA TYR A 99 -2.35 5.06 15.13
C TYR A 99 -0.98 4.43 15.39
N LYS A 100 -0.96 3.33 16.15
CA LYS A 100 0.23 2.50 16.30
C LYS A 100 0.41 1.65 15.05
N LEU A 101 1.60 1.70 14.46
CA LEU A 101 1.99 0.86 13.33
C LEU A 101 2.07 -0.60 13.78
N LEU A 102 1.55 -1.50 12.95
CA LEU A 102 1.76 -2.93 13.12
C LEU A 102 3.23 -3.24 12.82
N LYS A 103 3.89 -3.94 13.75
CA LYS A 103 5.27 -4.40 13.56
C LYS A 103 5.27 -5.65 12.69
N ASP A 104 6.13 -5.67 11.68
CA ASP A 104 6.32 -6.87 10.87
C ASP A 104 7.46 -7.71 11.48
N PRO A 105 7.15 -8.89 12.07
CA PRO A 105 8.18 -9.75 12.67
C PRO A 105 9.26 -10.17 11.65
N ARG A 106 8.96 -10.18 10.35
CA ARG A 106 9.90 -10.54 9.28
C ARG A 106 10.88 -9.42 8.94
N THR A 107 10.59 -8.17 9.31
CA THR A 107 11.48 -7.03 9.07
C THR A 107 12.59 -6.87 10.12
N LYS A 108 12.45 -7.47 11.31
CA LYS A 108 13.49 -7.40 12.35
C LYS A 108 14.83 -8.03 11.95
N GLY A 109 14.91 -8.81 10.86
CA GLY A 109 16.13 -9.50 10.43
C GLY A 109 16.58 -9.27 8.99
N ARG A 110 15.87 -8.49 8.16
CA ARG A 110 16.26 -8.22 6.76
C ARG A 110 16.68 -6.76 6.60
N SER A 111 17.98 -6.49 6.71
CA SER A 111 18.50 -5.11 6.61
C SER A 111 18.55 -4.57 5.17
N LYS A 112 18.57 -5.42 4.14
CA LYS A 112 18.48 -5.02 2.72
C LYS A 112 17.82 -6.14 1.89
N PRO A 113 17.14 -5.83 0.77
CA PRO A 113 16.80 -6.84 -0.22
C PRO A 113 18.08 -7.58 -0.66
N PRO A 114 18.03 -8.90 -0.91
CA PRO A 114 19.18 -9.61 -1.44
C PRO A 114 19.59 -8.99 -2.79
N THR A 115 20.88 -8.78 -2.97
CA THR A 115 21.48 -8.28 -4.21
C THR A 115 22.23 -9.41 -4.89
N TYR A 116 22.16 -9.47 -6.22
CA TYR A 116 22.94 -10.44 -6.98
C TYR A 116 24.44 -10.15 -6.84
N SER A 117 25.22 -11.20 -6.59
CA SER A 117 26.67 -11.21 -6.74
C SER A 117 27.07 -11.21 -8.21
N ARG A 118 28.33 -10.88 -8.50
CA ARG A 118 28.86 -10.87 -9.87
C ARG A 118 28.70 -12.22 -10.56
N ASP A 119 28.98 -13.32 -9.87
CA ASP A 119 28.88 -14.68 -10.42
C ASP A 119 27.43 -15.09 -10.71
N GLU A 120 26.47 -14.58 -9.92
CA GLU A 120 25.04 -14.78 -10.20
C GLU A 120 24.59 -13.99 -11.43
N ILE A 121 25.08 -12.76 -11.60
CA ILE A 121 24.83 -11.95 -12.79
C ILE A 121 25.41 -12.65 -14.02
N GLU A 122 26.65 -13.12 -13.97
CA GLU A 122 27.28 -13.81 -15.09
C GLU A 122 26.55 -15.11 -15.47
N ARG A 123 26.04 -15.87 -14.49
CA ARG A 123 25.20 -17.05 -14.74
C ARG A 123 23.89 -16.67 -15.42
N LEU A 124 23.23 -15.61 -14.97
CA LEU A 124 22.00 -15.09 -15.58
C LEU A 124 22.22 -14.72 -17.06
N PHE A 125 23.31 -14.01 -17.34
CA PHE A 125 23.66 -13.57 -18.70
C PHE A 125 23.96 -14.75 -19.63
N LYS A 126 24.61 -15.82 -19.11
CA LYS A 126 24.91 -17.03 -19.89
C LYS A 126 23.66 -17.81 -20.31
N THR A 127 22.59 -17.76 -19.51
CA THR A 127 21.33 -18.46 -19.79
C THR A 127 20.35 -17.65 -20.65
N SER A 128 20.62 -16.36 -20.83
CA SER A 128 19.76 -15.45 -21.61
C SER A 128 20.15 -15.36 -23.07
N ASP A 129 19.13 -15.19 -23.92
CA ASP A 129 19.31 -14.86 -25.34
C ASP A 129 19.82 -13.42 -25.54
N ASP A 130 20.13 -13.06 -26.78
CA ASP A 130 20.73 -11.76 -27.11
C ASP A 130 19.80 -10.58 -26.77
N PHE A 131 18.49 -10.76 -26.90
CA PHE A 131 17.50 -9.73 -26.61
C PHE A 131 17.34 -9.52 -25.10
N GLU A 132 17.17 -10.60 -24.35
CA GLU A 132 17.13 -10.59 -22.89
C GLU A 132 18.42 -9.99 -22.32
N ARG A 133 19.58 -10.35 -22.88
CA ARG A 133 20.87 -9.84 -22.45
C ARG A 133 20.98 -8.33 -22.67
N ALA A 134 20.47 -7.81 -23.77
CA ALA A 134 20.42 -6.37 -24.03
C ALA A 134 19.56 -5.63 -22.99
N ILE A 135 18.38 -6.18 -22.66
CA ILE A 135 17.49 -5.63 -21.63
C ILE A 135 18.17 -5.67 -20.25
N LEU A 136 18.69 -6.82 -19.84
CA LEU A 136 19.33 -7.01 -18.54
C LEU A 136 20.56 -6.11 -18.38
N SER A 137 21.39 -5.98 -19.43
CA SER A 137 22.51 -5.04 -19.47
C SER A 137 22.04 -3.61 -19.25
N THR A 138 21.00 -3.20 -19.97
CA THR A 138 20.46 -1.85 -19.87
C THR A 138 19.97 -1.58 -18.45
N LEU A 139 19.17 -2.46 -17.86
CA LEU A 139 18.65 -2.31 -16.50
C LEU A 139 19.78 -2.27 -15.46
N LEU A 140 20.78 -3.15 -15.58
CA LEU A 140 21.88 -3.26 -14.63
C LEU A 140 22.79 -2.02 -14.63
N TYR A 141 23.16 -1.52 -15.81
CA TYR A 141 24.13 -0.43 -15.94
C TYR A 141 23.51 0.97 -15.87
N THR A 142 22.22 1.11 -16.20
CA THR A 142 21.54 2.43 -16.16
C THR A 142 20.72 2.65 -14.89
N GLY A 143 20.35 1.58 -14.19
CA GLY A 143 19.45 1.66 -13.03
C GLY A 143 18.03 2.10 -13.38
N LEU A 144 17.63 2.00 -14.65
CA LEU A 144 16.25 2.24 -15.08
C LEU A 144 15.29 1.30 -14.33
N ARG A 145 14.13 1.83 -13.97
CA ARG A 145 13.08 1.07 -13.27
C ARG A 145 12.13 0.47 -14.29
N GLU A 146 11.76 -0.79 -14.10
CA GLU A 146 10.64 -1.42 -14.79
C GLU A 146 9.34 -0.63 -14.49
N GLN A 147 8.56 -0.29 -15.53
CA GLN A 147 7.36 0.54 -15.43
C GLN A 147 6.05 -0.26 -15.37
#